data_AF-A0A210QXN9-F1
#
_entry.id   AF-A0A210QXN9-F1
#
_cell.length_a   1.000
_cell.length_b   1.000
_cell.length_c   1.000
_cell.angle_alpha   90.00
_cell.angle_beta   90.00
_cell.angle_gamma   90.00
#
_symmetry.space_group_name_H-M   'P 1'
#
loop_
_entity.id
_entity.type
_entity.pdbx_description
1 polymer ?
#
loop_
_entity_poly.entity_id
_entity_poly.type
_entity_poly.pdbx_seq_one_letter_code
_entity_poly.pdbx_strand_id
1 'polypeptide(L)'
;MYVVNLFVAVFILPTIIAAFDECTSKGQCTALDGVTCVAQGDQRLEKCNTYTCKKSYNVLKYKVVKKLLKCKRPDGTCMEMGVGEKDETKCTTESCRRAKNSDGTFTMTYREKSFGCPMKDGSCLLFGKRNQIRNEDKCLYTTCTRNKNKKGQYISRLKNKYYGCPNEGVCEDAEATKTVSCTTYMCVLSKRRTVMKWDILKTGCKTDEGCKYDTDEWPDLDASSCVTRRCDVTLNTMDGTYSSVNSVARHGCRASNGTCYYNGETWSEEDCYTRRCDVSITDKGESMAARNIESGICKDADGSCKGYGEAMKYQSGAATFDCVCDETKSTQGYPQGRPVCTSP
;
A
#
# COMPACT_ATOMS: atom_id res chain seq x y z
N MET A 1 -22.73 6.00 -80.25
CA MET A 1 -23.05 7.42 -80.42
C MET A 1 -22.05 8.22 -79.60
N TYR A 2 -21.21 9.00 -80.27
CA TYR A 2 -20.12 9.76 -79.68
C TYR A 2 -20.66 10.95 -78.87
N VAL A 3 -20.12 11.19 -77.67
CA VAL A 3 -20.06 12.52 -77.08
C VAL A 3 -18.67 12.71 -76.47
N VAL A 4 -17.92 13.56 -77.16
CA VAL A 4 -16.60 14.09 -76.81
C VAL A 4 -16.78 15.05 -75.63
N ASN A 5 -15.98 14.90 -74.57
CA ASN A 5 -15.77 15.99 -73.62
C ASN A 5 -14.29 16.35 -73.57
N LEU A 6 -14.07 17.60 -73.94
CA LEU A 6 -12.81 18.25 -74.26
C LEU A 6 -12.05 18.54 -72.96
N PHE A 7 -10.91 17.87 -72.75
CA PHE A 7 -9.96 18.28 -71.71
C PHE A 7 -9.18 19.50 -72.20
N VAL A 8 -9.47 20.67 -71.60
CA VAL A 8 -8.63 21.86 -71.72
C VAL A 8 -7.41 21.66 -70.84
N ALA A 9 -6.31 21.22 -71.45
CA ALA A 9 -4.99 21.23 -70.83
C ALA A 9 -4.45 22.68 -70.84
N VAL A 10 -4.60 23.36 -69.70
CA VAL A 10 -3.91 24.63 -69.44
C VAL A 10 -2.42 24.33 -69.25
N PHE A 11 -1.64 24.53 -70.32
CA PHE A 11 -0.18 24.56 -70.26
C PHE A 11 0.26 25.82 -69.51
N ILE A 12 0.71 25.64 -68.27
CA ILE A 12 1.44 26.65 -67.52
C ILE A 12 2.89 26.17 -67.38
N LEU A 13 3.81 26.99 -67.93
CA LEU A 13 5.27 27.12 -67.71
C LEU A 13 6.24 26.36 -68.64
N PRO A 14 6.76 27.04 -69.68
CA PRO A 14 8.09 26.81 -70.28
C PRO A 14 9.24 27.50 -69.51
N THR A 15 8.97 28.25 -68.45
CA THR A 15 9.93 29.22 -67.87
C THR A 15 11.03 28.62 -66.99
N ILE A 16 10.95 27.33 -66.63
CA ILE A 16 11.96 26.68 -65.76
C ILE A 16 13.17 26.17 -66.58
N ILE A 17 13.02 25.94 -67.88
CA ILE A 17 14.08 25.36 -68.71
C ILE A 17 15.11 26.43 -69.13
N ALA A 18 14.72 27.71 -69.23
CA ALA A 18 15.62 28.77 -69.69
C ALA A 18 16.73 29.16 -68.68
N ALA A 19 16.48 29.03 -67.38
CA ALA A 19 17.48 29.40 -66.36
C ALA A 19 18.68 28.43 -66.28
N PHE A 20 18.52 27.19 -66.76
CA PHE A 20 19.60 26.20 -66.76
C PHE A 20 20.71 26.53 -67.78
N ASP A 21 20.37 27.25 -68.85
CA ASP A 21 21.33 27.56 -69.93
C ASP A 21 22.18 28.81 -69.61
N GLU A 22 21.63 29.77 -68.86
CA GLU A 22 22.29 31.05 -68.63
C GLU A 22 23.48 30.95 -67.65
N CYS A 23 23.35 30.20 -66.56
CA CYS A 23 24.49 30.03 -65.63
C CYS A 23 25.58 29.15 -66.25
N THR A 24 25.19 28.13 -67.03
CA THR A 24 26.12 27.17 -67.62
C THR A 24 27.00 27.82 -68.69
N SER A 25 26.42 28.68 -69.53
CA SER A 25 27.15 29.46 -70.54
C SER A 25 28.17 30.44 -69.94
N LYS A 26 27.96 30.90 -68.69
CA LYS A 26 28.90 31.74 -67.93
C LYS A 26 29.95 30.95 -67.14
N GLY A 27 29.98 29.61 -67.27
CA GLY A 27 30.91 28.77 -66.50
C GLY A 27 30.60 28.78 -64.99
N GLN A 28 29.32 28.88 -64.62
CA GLN A 28 28.84 28.90 -63.25
C GLN A 28 27.89 27.72 -62.98
N CYS A 29 27.62 27.42 -61.72
CA CYS A 29 26.60 26.45 -61.32
C CYS A 29 25.29 27.16 -60.96
N THR A 30 24.15 26.56 -61.27
CA THR A 30 22.85 27.01 -60.74
C THR A 30 22.68 26.53 -59.28
N ALA A 31 22.30 27.46 -58.39
CA ALA A 31 21.97 27.20 -56.99
C ALA A 31 20.68 26.37 -56.82
N LEU A 32 20.33 25.97 -55.59
CA LEU A 32 19.10 25.17 -55.36
C LEU A 32 17.80 25.96 -55.56
N ASP A 33 17.87 27.29 -55.51
CA ASP A 33 16.74 28.17 -55.83
C ASP A 33 16.37 28.14 -57.32
N GLY A 34 17.24 27.56 -58.18
CA GLY A 34 17.03 27.44 -59.61
C GLY A 34 17.30 28.72 -60.41
N VAL A 35 17.67 29.82 -59.75
CA VAL A 35 17.82 31.14 -60.38
C VAL A 35 19.17 31.82 -60.11
N THR A 36 19.83 31.52 -58.99
CA THR A 36 21.11 32.15 -58.68
C THR A 36 22.27 31.39 -59.34
N CYS A 37 23.15 32.11 -60.05
CA CYS A 37 24.40 31.54 -60.56
C CYS A 37 25.54 31.69 -59.53
N VAL A 38 26.30 30.61 -59.33
CA VAL A 38 27.40 30.53 -58.34
C VAL A 38 28.69 30.21 -59.08
N ALA A 39 29.72 31.05 -58.90
CA ALA A 39 30.98 30.90 -59.61
C ALA A 39 31.72 29.61 -59.21
N GLN A 40 32.55 29.08 -60.10
CA GLN A 40 33.36 27.90 -59.80
C GLN A 40 34.29 28.17 -58.61
N GLY A 41 34.27 27.28 -57.61
CA GLY A 41 35.06 27.42 -56.39
C GLY A 41 34.32 28.12 -55.25
N ASP A 42 33.29 28.92 -55.55
CA ASP A 42 32.49 29.60 -54.54
C ASP A 42 31.69 28.62 -53.70
N GLN A 43 31.38 29.05 -52.48
CA GLN A 43 30.56 28.32 -51.54
C GLN A 43 29.37 29.17 -51.14
N ARG A 44 28.19 28.56 -51.08
CA ARG A 44 26.98 29.20 -50.59
C ARG A 44 26.33 28.33 -49.52
N LEU A 45 25.89 28.98 -48.44
CA LEU A 45 25.07 28.33 -47.43
C LEU A 45 23.61 28.37 -47.90
N GLU A 46 23.02 27.21 -48.12
CA GLU A 46 21.61 27.10 -48.51
C GLU A 46 20.90 26.11 -47.59
N LYS A 47 19.80 26.56 -46.98
CA LYS A 47 19.09 25.87 -45.89
C LYS A 47 20.01 25.64 -44.69
N CYS A 48 20.66 24.50 -44.61
CA CYS A 48 21.62 24.16 -43.55
C CYS A 48 22.93 23.57 -44.08
N ASN A 49 23.09 23.43 -45.39
CA ASN A 49 24.28 22.81 -45.96
C ASN A 49 25.05 23.84 -46.78
N THR A 50 26.38 23.68 -46.79
CA THR A 50 27.24 24.44 -47.68
C THR A 50 27.36 23.70 -49.01
N TYR A 51 27.02 24.38 -50.09
CA TYR A 51 27.19 23.88 -51.45
C TYR A 51 28.36 24.58 -52.11
N THR A 52 29.06 23.88 -52.98
CA THR A 52 30.17 24.42 -53.76
C THR A 52 30.01 24.05 -55.22
N CYS A 53 30.29 25.03 -56.09
CA CYS A 53 30.33 24.78 -57.52
C CYS A 53 31.69 24.17 -57.90
N LYS A 54 31.68 22.91 -58.37
CA LYS A 54 32.91 22.19 -58.76
C LYS A 54 32.75 21.51 -60.11
N LYS A 55 33.80 21.60 -60.94
CA LYS A 55 33.90 20.87 -62.21
C LYS A 55 34.11 19.38 -61.94
N SER A 56 33.29 18.53 -62.56
CA SER A 56 33.30 17.07 -62.41
C SER A 56 33.00 16.45 -63.77
N TYR A 57 34.00 15.79 -64.38
CA TYR A 57 33.90 15.24 -65.75
C TYR A 57 33.49 16.31 -66.78
N ASN A 58 34.18 17.45 -66.77
CA ASN A 58 33.92 18.62 -67.63
C ASN A 58 32.57 19.34 -67.44
N VAL A 59 31.68 18.85 -66.57
CA VAL A 59 30.42 19.50 -66.22
C VAL A 59 30.55 20.18 -64.85
N LEU A 60 30.12 21.43 -64.74
CA LEU A 60 30.00 22.12 -63.45
C LEU A 60 28.83 21.54 -62.67
N LYS A 61 29.09 21.10 -61.45
CA LYS A 61 28.08 20.51 -60.57
C LYS A 61 28.04 21.26 -59.25
N TYR A 62 26.85 21.69 -58.86
CA TYR A 62 26.59 22.22 -57.53
C TYR A 62 26.47 21.06 -56.55
N LYS A 63 27.51 20.83 -55.75
CA LYS A 63 27.59 19.68 -54.84
C LYS A 63 27.68 20.15 -53.40
N VAL A 64 27.01 19.40 -52.52
CA VAL A 64 27.13 19.62 -51.08
C VAL A 64 28.56 19.31 -50.62
N VAL A 65 29.12 20.16 -49.78
CA VAL A 65 30.42 19.93 -49.15
C VAL A 65 30.22 18.85 -48.08
N LYS A 66 30.65 17.61 -48.35
CA LYS A 66 30.42 16.44 -47.47
C LYS A 66 30.86 16.65 -46.01
N LYS A 67 31.87 17.49 -45.77
CA LYS A 67 32.39 17.81 -44.42
C LYS A 67 31.51 18.81 -43.65
N LEU A 68 30.60 19.52 -44.32
CA LEU A 68 29.76 20.58 -43.76
C LEU A 68 28.27 20.23 -43.83
N LEU A 69 27.94 18.96 -43.66
CA LEU A 69 26.55 18.51 -43.58
C LEU A 69 25.97 18.87 -42.22
N LYS A 70 24.81 19.54 -42.23
CA LYS A 70 24.08 19.90 -41.02
C LYS A 70 22.61 19.48 -41.12
N CYS A 71 21.99 19.26 -39.96
CA CYS A 71 20.56 19.02 -39.85
C CYS A 71 19.84 20.31 -39.48
N LYS A 72 18.66 20.55 -40.07
CA LYS A 72 17.77 21.63 -39.63
C LYS A 72 17.03 21.19 -38.37
N ARG A 73 17.12 21.98 -37.31
CA ARG A 73 16.35 21.82 -36.06
C ARG A 73 14.90 22.28 -36.24
N PRO A 74 13.97 21.89 -35.34
CA PRO A 74 12.59 22.37 -35.36
C PRO A 74 12.46 23.89 -35.23
N ASP A 75 13.38 24.55 -34.52
CA ASP A 75 13.44 26.01 -34.36
C ASP A 75 14.00 26.75 -35.60
N GLY A 76 14.44 26.02 -36.62
CA GLY A 76 15.00 26.55 -37.85
C GLY A 76 16.52 26.67 -37.89
N THR A 77 17.22 26.48 -36.75
CA THR A 77 18.69 26.52 -36.68
C THR A 77 19.33 25.27 -37.27
N CYS A 78 20.67 25.27 -37.42
CA CYS A 78 21.41 24.18 -38.08
C CYS A 78 22.43 23.53 -37.15
N MET A 79 22.40 22.20 -37.05
CA MET A 79 23.27 21.39 -36.19
C MET A 79 24.26 20.56 -37.01
N GLU A 80 25.54 20.59 -36.68
CA GLU A 80 26.57 19.85 -37.40
C GLU A 80 26.45 18.34 -37.24
N MET A 81 26.73 17.60 -38.32
CA MET A 81 26.72 16.14 -38.30
C MET A 81 27.74 15.59 -37.31
N GLY A 82 27.31 14.62 -36.50
CA GLY A 82 28.19 13.94 -35.54
C GLY A 82 28.34 14.67 -34.20
N VAL A 83 27.91 15.93 -34.11
CA VAL A 83 27.82 16.65 -32.84
C VAL A 83 26.57 16.19 -32.10
N GLY A 84 26.75 15.81 -30.84
CA GLY A 84 25.66 15.58 -29.90
C GLY A 84 25.63 16.73 -28.91
N GLU A 85 24.57 17.52 -28.93
CA GLU A 85 24.37 18.59 -27.95
C GLU A 85 23.40 18.11 -26.88
N LYS A 86 23.76 18.34 -25.61
CA LYS A 86 22.87 18.05 -24.49
C LYS A 86 22.14 19.31 -24.09
N ASP A 87 20.81 19.22 -24.06
CA ASP A 87 19.96 20.19 -23.39
C ASP A 87 19.67 19.65 -21.98
N GLU A 88 20.42 20.16 -21.00
CA GLU A 88 20.28 19.79 -19.58
C GLU A 88 18.96 20.33 -18.99
N THR A 89 18.31 21.32 -19.61
CA THR A 89 17.02 21.81 -19.12
C THR A 89 15.86 20.91 -19.54
N LYS A 90 15.95 20.33 -20.74
CA LYS A 90 14.96 19.37 -21.27
C LYS A 90 15.32 17.92 -21.00
N CYS A 91 16.53 17.65 -20.53
CA CYS A 91 17.11 16.32 -20.37
C CYS A 91 17.09 15.50 -21.67
N THR A 92 17.43 16.17 -22.77
CA THR A 92 17.47 15.58 -24.11
C THR A 92 18.86 15.76 -24.73
N THR A 93 19.27 14.76 -25.51
CA THR A 93 20.43 14.86 -26.38
C THR A 93 19.91 14.98 -27.80
N GLU A 94 20.24 16.09 -28.42
CA GLU A 94 20.02 16.33 -29.83
C GLU A 94 21.20 15.77 -30.60
N SER A 95 20.93 15.16 -31.76
CA SER A 95 21.99 14.67 -32.61
C SER A 95 21.59 14.73 -34.07
N CYS A 96 22.54 15.13 -34.91
CA CYS A 96 22.41 15.09 -36.36
C CYS A 96 23.10 13.85 -36.92
N ARG A 97 22.32 12.94 -37.53
CA ARG A 97 22.84 11.69 -38.09
C ARG A 97 22.47 11.53 -39.56
N ARG A 98 23.40 10.97 -40.33
CA ARG A 98 23.16 10.57 -41.71
C ARG A 98 22.41 9.22 -41.74
N ALA A 99 21.24 9.19 -42.37
CA ALA A 99 20.47 7.97 -42.61
C ALA A 99 20.57 7.62 -44.10
N LYS A 100 20.79 6.34 -44.42
CA LYS A 100 20.76 5.84 -45.80
C LYS A 100 19.33 5.49 -46.17
N ASN A 101 18.87 6.01 -47.30
CA ASN A 101 17.56 5.71 -47.87
C ASN A 101 17.62 4.37 -48.65
N SER A 102 16.45 3.82 -48.97
CA SER A 102 16.34 2.55 -49.72
C SER A 102 16.96 2.61 -51.12
N ASP A 103 16.94 3.78 -51.75
CA ASP A 103 17.55 4.05 -53.07
C ASP A 103 19.08 4.25 -53.01
N GLY A 104 19.71 4.10 -51.84
CA GLY A 104 21.13 4.32 -51.64
C GLY A 104 21.54 5.79 -51.45
N THR A 105 20.60 6.74 -51.57
CA THR A 105 20.82 8.13 -51.21
C THR A 105 20.88 8.29 -49.69
N PHE A 106 21.19 9.49 -49.21
CA PHE A 106 21.28 9.75 -47.78
C PHE A 106 20.51 11.00 -47.41
N THR A 107 19.80 10.94 -46.28
CA THR A 107 19.12 12.06 -45.66
C THR A 107 19.76 12.40 -44.33
N MET A 108 19.85 13.68 -44.03
CA MET A 108 20.26 14.15 -42.72
C MET A 108 19.04 14.13 -41.79
N THR A 109 19.10 13.30 -40.75
CA THR A 109 18.01 13.12 -39.79
C THR A 109 18.40 13.74 -38.46
N TYR A 110 17.65 14.77 -38.06
CA TYR A 110 17.66 15.27 -36.70
C TYR A 110 17.00 14.24 -35.77
N ARG A 111 17.66 13.90 -34.66
CA ARG A 111 17.11 13.00 -33.65
C ARG A 111 17.28 13.60 -32.27
N GLU A 112 16.18 13.83 -31.62
CA GLU A 112 16.12 14.14 -30.19
C GLU A 112 15.92 12.85 -29.40
N LYS A 113 16.77 12.64 -28.39
CA LYS A 113 16.66 11.50 -27.48
C LYS A 113 16.69 12.00 -26.05
N SER A 114 15.58 11.83 -25.33
CA SER A 114 15.61 11.99 -23.87
C SER A 114 16.62 11.03 -23.25
N PHE A 115 17.39 11.53 -22.28
CA PHE A 115 18.31 10.76 -21.45
C PHE A 115 17.89 10.75 -19.96
N GLY A 116 16.91 11.60 -19.60
CA GLY A 116 16.36 11.68 -18.26
C GLY A 116 15.03 12.45 -18.21
N CYS A 117 14.61 12.77 -17.00
CA CYS A 117 13.42 13.54 -16.72
C CYS A 117 13.83 14.91 -16.17
N PRO A 118 13.28 16.01 -16.72
CA PRO A 118 13.55 17.34 -16.19
C PRO A 118 12.91 17.50 -14.81
N MET A 119 13.70 18.01 -13.87
CA MET A 119 13.31 18.32 -12.50
C MET A 119 12.97 19.81 -12.37
N LYS A 120 12.27 20.19 -11.30
CA LYS A 120 11.85 21.60 -11.08
C LYS A 120 13.01 22.56 -10.84
N ASP A 121 14.13 22.06 -10.34
CA ASP A 121 15.37 22.81 -10.10
C ASP A 121 16.23 22.95 -11.37
N GLY A 122 15.76 22.44 -12.51
CA GLY A 122 16.49 22.44 -13.78
C GLY A 122 17.48 21.29 -13.93
N SER A 123 17.59 20.38 -12.94
CA SER A 123 18.44 19.19 -13.04
C SER A 123 17.78 18.05 -13.82
N CYS A 124 18.57 17.04 -14.19
CA CYS A 124 18.10 15.86 -14.90
C CYS A 124 18.17 14.58 -14.06
N LEU A 125 17.01 13.98 -13.82
CA LEU A 125 16.96 12.63 -13.26
C LEU A 125 17.16 11.60 -14.38
N LEU A 126 18.34 11.00 -14.44
CA LEU A 126 18.68 9.98 -15.43
C LEU A 126 17.76 8.75 -15.33
N PHE A 127 17.56 8.05 -16.45
CA PHE A 127 16.82 6.80 -16.42
C PHE A 127 17.50 5.72 -15.57
N GLY A 128 16.69 4.84 -14.98
CA GLY A 128 17.15 3.62 -14.30
C GLY A 128 16.92 3.64 -12.79
N LYS A 129 16.87 2.45 -12.19
CA LYS A 129 16.51 2.27 -10.77
C LYS A 129 17.53 2.83 -9.78
N ARG A 130 18.80 2.97 -10.20
CA ARG A 130 19.88 3.52 -9.35
C ARG A 130 19.80 5.05 -9.22
N ASN A 131 19.09 5.71 -10.14
CA ASN A 131 18.92 7.16 -10.15
C ASN A 131 17.52 7.48 -9.62
N GLN A 132 17.36 7.34 -8.31
CA GLN A 132 16.11 7.65 -7.61
C GLN A 132 16.35 8.75 -6.59
N ILE A 133 15.42 9.69 -6.51
CA ILE A 133 15.42 10.74 -5.49
C ILE A 133 14.48 10.29 -4.39
N ARG A 134 14.98 10.29 -3.16
CA ARG A 134 14.19 9.97 -1.97
C ARG A 134 13.56 11.25 -1.45
N ASN A 135 12.25 11.21 -1.20
CA ASN A 135 11.53 12.26 -0.51
C ASN A 135 11.14 11.71 0.86
N GLU A 136 11.89 12.10 1.90
CA GLU A 136 11.69 11.62 3.28
C GLU A 136 10.40 12.18 3.89
N ASP A 137 9.95 13.38 3.50
CA ASP A 137 8.69 13.92 4.04
C ASP A 137 7.46 13.10 3.63
N LYS A 138 7.52 12.46 2.44
CA LYS A 138 6.41 11.70 1.84
C LYS A 138 6.70 10.20 1.72
N CYS A 139 7.84 9.73 2.20
CA CYS A 139 8.29 8.36 2.13
C CYS A 139 8.11 7.71 0.75
N LEU A 140 8.57 8.43 -0.29
CA LEU A 140 8.51 7.95 -1.67
C LEU A 140 9.82 8.12 -2.42
N TYR A 141 10.02 7.25 -3.40
CA TYR A 141 11.04 7.35 -4.41
C TYR A 141 10.45 7.98 -5.67
N THR A 142 11.11 9.01 -6.17
CA THR A 142 10.88 9.52 -7.52
C THR A 142 11.90 8.88 -8.46
N THR A 143 11.39 8.22 -9.50
CA THR A 143 12.21 7.56 -10.54
C THR A 143 11.87 8.12 -11.91
N CYS A 144 12.86 8.23 -12.79
CA CYS A 144 12.61 8.57 -14.18
C CYS A 144 12.41 7.30 -15.02
N THR A 145 11.27 7.21 -15.71
CA THR A 145 10.91 6.07 -16.55
C THR A 145 10.76 6.49 -18.01
N ARG A 146 11.03 5.56 -18.93
CA ARG A 146 10.88 5.78 -20.37
C ARG A 146 9.77 4.87 -20.91
N ASN A 147 8.68 5.46 -21.38
CA ASN A 147 7.51 4.74 -21.88
C ASN A 147 7.27 5.05 -23.36
N LYS A 148 6.75 4.11 -24.14
CA LYS A 148 6.26 4.42 -25.49
C LYS A 148 4.83 4.95 -25.42
N ASN A 149 4.54 6.05 -26.10
CA ASN A 149 3.17 6.52 -26.29
C ASN A 149 2.44 5.64 -27.34
N LYS A 150 1.15 5.89 -27.54
CA LYS A 150 0.33 5.16 -28.55
C LYS A 150 0.87 5.28 -29.99
N LYS A 151 1.70 6.29 -30.28
CA LYS A 151 2.35 6.53 -31.58
C LYS A 151 3.73 5.86 -31.67
N GLY A 152 4.12 5.06 -30.68
CA GLY A 152 5.43 4.39 -30.61
C GLY A 152 6.60 5.31 -30.24
N GLN A 153 6.35 6.59 -29.95
CA GLN A 153 7.39 7.54 -29.55
C GLN A 153 7.72 7.36 -28.07
N TYR A 154 9.01 7.39 -27.74
CA TYR A 154 9.45 7.31 -26.35
C TYR A 154 9.28 8.66 -25.65
N ILE A 155 8.58 8.65 -24.52
CA ILE A 155 8.41 9.78 -23.61
C ILE A 155 9.05 9.45 -22.25
N SER A 156 9.71 10.43 -21.65
CA SER A 156 10.17 10.35 -20.27
C SER A 156 9.05 10.77 -19.32
N ARG A 157 8.91 10.08 -18.20
CA ARG A 157 7.96 10.43 -17.13
C ARG A 157 8.54 10.14 -15.77
N LEU A 158 8.40 11.10 -14.86
CA LEU A 158 8.62 10.88 -13.44
C LEU A 158 7.52 9.95 -12.90
N LYS A 159 7.94 8.94 -12.14
CA LYS A 159 7.06 8.01 -11.46
C LYS A 159 7.41 8.01 -9.98
N ASN A 160 6.42 8.34 -9.16
CA ASN A 160 6.53 8.25 -7.71
C ASN A 160 6.11 6.85 -7.25
N LYS A 161 6.90 6.26 -6.36
CA LYS A 161 6.59 4.99 -5.70
C LYS A 161 6.82 5.15 -4.21
N TYR A 162 5.76 5.01 -3.43
CA TYR A 162 5.88 4.99 -1.97
C TYR A 162 6.63 3.74 -1.54
N TYR A 163 7.50 3.89 -0.54
CA TYR A 163 8.23 2.77 0.08
C TYR A 163 7.88 2.59 1.55
N GLY A 164 7.26 3.59 2.17
CA GLY A 164 7.07 3.60 3.61
C GLY A 164 6.01 4.59 4.07
N CYS A 165 5.85 4.68 5.39
CA CYS A 165 4.94 5.60 6.04
C CYS A 165 5.73 6.62 6.87
N PRO A 166 5.34 7.90 6.86
CA PRO A 166 5.99 8.90 7.70
C PRO A 166 5.65 8.66 9.18
N ASN A 167 6.65 8.78 10.04
CA ASN A 167 6.57 8.64 11.50
C ASN A 167 7.57 9.60 12.16
N GLU A 168 7.09 10.69 12.76
CA GLU A 168 7.94 11.65 13.50
C GLU A 168 9.16 12.18 12.71
N GLY A 169 8.98 12.38 11.40
CA GLY A 169 10.05 12.86 10.49
C GLY A 169 10.96 11.76 9.93
N VAL A 170 10.73 10.49 10.29
CA VAL A 170 11.43 9.32 9.74
C VAL A 170 10.47 8.51 8.86
N CYS A 171 11.00 7.88 7.82
CA CYS A 171 10.24 6.95 7.00
C CYS A 171 10.43 5.51 7.45
N GLU A 172 9.34 4.92 7.92
CA GLU A 172 9.26 3.51 8.26
C GLU A 172 8.92 2.70 7.02
N ASP A 173 9.59 1.58 6.81
CA ASP A 173 9.36 0.73 5.63
C ASP A 173 7.92 0.17 5.60
N ALA A 174 7.50 -0.30 4.43
CA ALA A 174 6.27 -1.07 4.31
C ALA A 174 6.25 -2.24 5.31
N GLU A 175 5.08 -2.52 5.89
CA GLU A 175 4.87 -3.54 6.92
C GLU A 175 5.51 -3.24 8.29
N ALA A 176 6.22 -2.12 8.43
CA ALA A 176 6.63 -1.64 9.75
C ALA A 176 5.40 -1.47 10.65
N THR A 177 5.59 -1.76 11.94
CA THR A 177 4.54 -1.63 12.94
C THR A 177 4.92 -0.62 13.99
N LYS A 178 3.91 0.07 14.53
CA LYS A 178 4.10 0.93 15.70
C LYS A 178 2.90 0.80 16.61
N THR A 179 3.14 0.93 17.91
CA THR A 179 2.08 0.87 18.92
C THR A 179 1.98 2.23 19.59
N VAL A 180 0.76 2.78 19.61
CA VAL A 180 0.45 4.02 20.32
C VAL A 180 -0.71 3.68 21.26
N SER A 181 -0.49 3.82 22.57
CA SER A 181 -1.42 3.31 23.58
C SER A 181 -1.67 1.80 23.38
N CYS A 182 -2.92 1.34 23.36
CA CYS A 182 -3.29 -0.06 23.07
C CYS A 182 -3.70 -0.30 21.62
N THR A 183 -3.24 0.54 20.69
CA THR A 183 -3.50 0.38 19.25
C THR A 183 -2.19 0.17 18.51
N THR A 184 -2.10 -0.98 17.82
CA THR A 184 -1.00 -1.29 16.92
C THR A 184 -1.41 -0.95 15.49
N TYR A 185 -0.58 -0.14 14.84
CA TYR A 185 -0.70 0.25 13.45
C TYR A 185 0.34 -0.50 12.61
N MET A 186 0.00 -0.74 11.36
CA MET A 186 0.90 -1.29 10.34
C MET A 186 0.95 -0.35 9.15
N CYS A 187 2.15 -0.13 8.61
CA CYS A 187 2.34 0.66 7.42
C CYS A 187 1.94 -0.16 6.19
N VAL A 188 0.82 0.20 5.56
CA VAL A 188 0.27 -0.56 4.42
C VAL A 188 0.04 0.33 3.20
N LEU A 189 0.11 -0.28 2.02
CA LEU A 189 -0.31 0.36 0.79
C LEU A 189 -1.84 0.44 0.78
N SER A 190 -2.39 1.65 0.67
CA SER A 190 -3.84 1.88 0.56
C SER A 190 -4.46 0.98 -0.52
N LYS A 191 -5.73 0.57 -0.35
CA LYS A 191 -6.46 -0.28 -1.31
C LYS A 191 -6.45 0.29 -2.74
N ARG A 192 -6.43 1.62 -2.88
CA ARG A 192 -6.31 2.31 -4.20
C ARG A 192 -4.89 2.33 -4.77
N ARG A 193 -3.91 1.80 -4.05
CA ARG A 193 -2.48 1.75 -4.37
C ARG A 193 -1.86 3.11 -4.67
N THR A 194 -2.46 4.17 -4.12
CA THR A 194 -2.05 5.55 -4.37
C THR A 194 -1.13 6.12 -3.31
N VAL A 195 -1.17 5.62 -2.07
CA VAL A 195 -0.42 6.13 -0.92
C VAL A 195 -0.16 5.02 0.09
N MET A 196 0.96 5.09 0.81
CA MET A 196 1.16 4.31 2.03
C MET A 196 0.51 5.04 3.20
N LYS A 197 -0.12 4.31 4.12
CA LYS A 197 -0.73 4.86 5.33
C LYS A 197 -0.57 3.90 6.50
N TRP A 198 -0.63 4.43 7.71
CA TRP A 198 -0.80 3.64 8.91
C TRP A 198 -2.25 3.14 8.96
N ASP A 199 -2.43 1.82 8.99
CA ASP A 199 -3.73 1.16 9.14
C ASP A 199 -3.74 0.39 10.46
N ILE A 200 -4.90 0.29 11.09
CA ILE A 200 -5.01 -0.36 12.41
C ILE A 200 -4.91 -1.88 12.20
N LEU A 201 -3.88 -2.49 12.78
CA LEU A 201 -3.68 -3.93 12.76
C LEU A 201 -4.49 -4.60 13.88
N LYS A 202 -4.38 -4.03 15.09
CA LYS A 202 -5.14 -4.45 16.27
C LYS A 202 -5.31 -3.27 17.21
N THR A 203 -6.41 -3.26 17.94
CA THR A 203 -6.68 -2.27 18.97
C THR A 203 -7.26 -2.96 20.18
N GLY A 204 -7.17 -2.29 21.33
CA GLY A 204 -7.51 -2.89 22.60
C GLY A 204 -7.82 -1.87 23.67
N CYS A 205 -7.99 -2.41 24.86
CA CYS A 205 -8.30 -1.69 26.07
C CYS A 205 -7.05 -1.60 26.94
N LYS A 206 -6.89 -0.45 27.59
CA LYS A 206 -5.86 -0.25 28.59
C LYS A 206 -6.35 -0.78 29.94
N THR A 207 -5.53 -1.59 30.58
CA THR A 207 -5.70 -2.14 31.92
C THR A 207 -4.45 -1.85 32.76
N ASP A 208 -4.51 -2.15 34.06
CA ASP A 208 -3.36 -1.98 34.94
C ASP A 208 -2.21 -2.96 34.60
N GLU A 209 -2.55 -4.12 34.02
CA GLU A 209 -1.56 -5.11 33.54
C GLU A 209 -1.02 -4.80 32.13
N GLY A 210 -1.51 -3.75 31.48
CA GLY A 210 -1.11 -3.37 30.13
C GLY A 210 -2.26 -3.34 29.13
N CYS A 211 -2.03 -3.84 27.92
CA CYS A 211 -3.02 -3.82 26.85
C CYS A 211 -3.65 -5.20 26.66
N LYS A 212 -4.99 -5.23 26.67
CA LYS A 212 -5.81 -6.40 26.31
C LYS A 212 -6.50 -6.08 24.99
N TYR A 213 -6.41 -6.96 24.01
CA TYR A 213 -6.96 -6.74 22.67
C TYR A 213 -8.41 -7.16 22.58
N ASP A 214 -9.05 -6.84 21.45
CA ASP A 214 -10.45 -7.20 21.20
C ASP A 214 -10.73 -8.67 21.55
N THR A 215 -11.81 -8.89 22.31
CA THR A 215 -12.25 -10.19 22.85
C THR A 215 -11.38 -10.84 23.92
N ASP A 216 -10.22 -10.27 24.28
CA ASP A 216 -9.45 -10.78 25.41
C ASP A 216 -10.28 -10.70 26.69
N GLU A 217 -10.29 -11.78 27.47
CA GLU A 217 -10.93 -11.87 28.79
C GLU A 217 -9.87 -11.89 29.88
N TRP A 218 -10.11 -11.20 31.00
CA TRP A 218 -9.23 -11.23 32.17
C TRP A 218 -10.02 -11.11 33.47
N PRO A 219 -9.54 -11.74 34.57
CA PRO A 219 -10.18 -11.57 35.88
C PRO A 219 -10.04 -10.11 36.33
N ASP A 220 -11.09 -9.58 36.97
CA ASP A 220 -10.99 -8.30 37.64
C ASP A 220 -10.02 -8.42 38.84
N LEU A 221 -9.10 -7.46 38.98
CA LEU A 221 -8.05 -7.50 40.00
C LEU A 221 -8.62 -7.24 41.41
N ASP A 222 -9.80 -6.63 41.48
CA ASP A 222 -10.58 -6.56 42.71
C ASP A 222 -11.10 -7.95 43.07
N ALA A 223 -10.31 -8.69 43.84
CA ALA A 223 -10.59 -10.06 44.29
C ALA A 223 -11.94 -10.24 45.02
N SER A 224 -12.64 -9.15 45.35
CA SER A 224 -13.98 -9.15 45.91
C SER A 224 -15.10 -9.41 44.90
N SER A 225 -14.91 -9.18 43.60
CA SER A 225 -16.03 -9.10 42.65
C SER A 225 -16.32 -10.39 41.86
N CYS A 226 -15.40 -11.36 41.79
CA CYS A 226 -15.54 -12.56 40.92
C CYS A 226 -16.12 -12.22 39.53
N VAL A 227 -15.56 -11.17 38.92
CA VAL A 227 -15.94 -10.70 37.59
C VAL A 227 -14.83 -11.02 36.61
N THR A 228 -15.20 -11.49 35.42
CA THR A 228 -14.32 -11.52 34.25
C THR A 228 -14.66 -10.35 33.37
N ARG A 229 -13.68 -9.51 33.07
CA ARG A 229 -13.81 -8.40 32.12
C ARG A 229 -13.44 -8.87 30.71
N ARG A 230 -13.97 -8.19 29.70
CA ARG A 230 -13.60 -8.34 28.30
C ARG A 230 -13.33 -6.99 27.69
N CYS A 231 -12.40 -6.94 26.74
CA CYS A 231 -12.25 -5.77 25.89
C CYS A 231 -13.18 -5.88 24.69
N ASP A 232 -14.14 -4.96 24.59
CA ASP A 232 -15.00 -4.83 23.43
C ASP A 232 -14.52 -3.67 22.56
N VAL A 233 -14.12 -3.98 21.32
CA VAL A 233 -13.74 -2.98 20.33
C VAL A 233 -14.85 -2.82 19.29
N THR A 234 -15.29 -1.58 19.07
CA THR A 234 -16.27 -1.25 18.03
C THR A 234 -15.66 -0.31 16.99
N LEU A 235 -15.86 -0.62 15.71
CA LEU A 235 -15.53 0.27 14.60
C LEU A 235 -16.69 1.25 14.35
N ASN A 236 -16.42 2.54 14.50
CA ASN A 236 -17.31 3.58 14.02
C ASN A 236 -17.23 3.65 12.49
N THR A 237 -18.32 3.27 11.83
CA THR A 237 -18.37 3.17 10.36
C THR A 237 -18.42 4.54 9.66
N MET A 238 -18.78 5.62 10.38
CA MET A 238 -18.89 6.95 9.78
C MET A 238 -17.53 7.61 9.55
N ASP A 239 -16.64 7.52 10.52
CA ASP A 239 -15.31 8.14 10.48
C ASP A 239 -14.15 7.12 10.38
N GLY A 240 -14.45 5.82 10.52
CA GLY A 240 -13.46 4.74 10.50
C GLY A 240 -12.61 4.66 11.79
N THR A 241 -13.02 5.32 12.86
CA THR A 241 -12.34 5.28 14.17
C THR A 241 -12.77 4.07 14.97
N TYR A 242 -11.92 3.62 15.89
CA TYR A 242 -12.24 2.52 16.81
C TYR A 242 -12.45 3.06 18.22
N SER A 243 -13.50 2.60 18.87
CA SER A 243 -13.73 2.80 20.30
C SER A 243 -13.52 1.48 21.04
N SER A 244 -12.86 1.52 22.19
CA SER A 244 -12.70 0.35 23.05
C SER A 244 -13.31 0.60 24.43
N VAL A 245 -14.00 -0.40 24.96
CA VAL A 245 -14.64 -0.36 26.28
C VAL A 245 -14.33 -1.64 27.03
N ASN A 246 -14.02 -1.50 28.33
CA ASN A 246 -13.94 -2.62 29.26
C ASN A 246 -15.36 -3.00 29.70
N SER A 247 -15.87 -4.12 29.20
CA SER A 247 -17.17 -4.65 29.59
C SER A 247 -17.02 -5.82 30.56
N VAL A 248 -18.13 -6.20 31.20
CA VAL A 248 -18.18 -7.43 32.00
C VAL A 248 -18.57 -8.59 31.09
N ALA A 249 -17.70 -9.59 31.00
CA ALA A 249 -17.92 -10.81 30.23
C ALA A 249 -18.75 -11.81 31.04
N ARG A 250 -18.38 -11.99 32.31
CA ARG A 250 -18.98 -12.98 33.21
C ARG A 250 -19.03 -12.46 34.64
N HIS A 251 -20.09 -12.83 35.32
CA HIS A 251 -20.19 -12.69 36.77
C HIS A 251 -20.10 -14.08 37.40
N GLY A 252 -19.57 -14.13 38.62
CA GLY A 252 -19.44 -15.34 39.39
C GLY A 252 -19.71 -15.12 40.87
N CYS A 253 -19.65 -16.23 41.59
CA CYS A 253 -19.83 -16.34 43.02
C CYS A 253 -18.48 -16.64 43.66
N ARG A 254 -18.20 -15.98 44.78
CA ARG A 254 -17.01 -16.23 45.58
C ARG A 254 -17.27 -17.32 46.62
N ALA A 255 -16.53 -18.41 46.55
CA ALA A 255 -16.53 -19.44 47.59
C ALA A 255 -15.79 -18.94 48.84
N SER A 256 -15.99 -19.64 49.95
CA SER A 256 -15.40 -19.28 51.26
C SER A 256 -13.87 -19.30 51.25
N ASN A 257 -13.24 -20.12 50.40
CA ASN A 257 -11.78 -20.15 50.20
C ASN A 257 -11.26 -19.04 49.27
N GLY A 258 -12.13 -18.19 48.75
CA GLY A 258 -11.79 -17.10 47.84
C GLY A 258 -11.82 -17.45 46.35
N THR A 259 -11.99 -18.73 45.98
CA THR A 259 -12.11 -19.17 44.59
C THR A 259 -13.42 -18.66 43.96
N CYS A 260 -13.36 -18.26 42.70
CA CYS A 260 -14.52 -17.80 41.94
C CYS A 260 -15.11 -18.95 41.11
N TYR A 261 -16.43 -19.08 41.15
CA TYR A 261 -17.22 -20.01 40.35
C TYR A 261 -18.21 -19.22 39.51
N TYR A 262 -18.34 -19.53 38.22
CA TYR A 262 -19.19 -18.77 37.30
C TYR A 262 -20.60 -19.36 37.21
N ASN A 263 -21.51 -18.62 36.57
CA ASN A 263 -22.92 -19.00 36.48
C ASN A 263 -23.13 -20.45 36.00
N GLY A 264 -23.84 -21.24 36.81
CA GLY A 264 -24.12 -22.66 36.60
C GLY A 264 -23.05 -23.63 37.10
N GLU A 265 -21.86 -23.15 37.47
CA GLU A 265 -20.82 -23.99 38.07
C GLU A 265 -21.19 -24.38 39.50
N THR A 266 -20.74 -25.57 39.90
CA THR A 266 -21.00 -26.15 41.22
C THR A 266 -19.70 -26.45 41.95
N TRP A 267 -19.72 -26.36 43.28
CA TRP A 267 -18.58 -26.67 44.14
C TRP A 267 -19.01 -27.23 45.48
N SER A 268 -18.19 -28.10 46.06
CA SER A 268 -18.38 -28.57 47.42
C SER A 268 -17.64 -27.66 48.40
N GLU A 269 -18.32 -27.24 49.47
CA GLU A 269 -17.71 -26.50 50.58
C GLU A 269 -17.39 -27.43 51.77
N GLU A 270 -16.57 -26.92 52.70
CA GLU A 270 -16.13 -27.66 53.90
C GLU A 270 -17.27 -28.02 54.87
N ASP A 271 -18.47 -27.48 54.63
CA ASP A 271 -19.71 -27.79 55.33
C ASP A 271 -20.47 -28.98 54.72
N CYS A 272 -19.85 -29.71 53.76
CA CYS A 272 -20.42 -30.85 53.05
C CYS A 272 -21.64 -30.52 52.19
N TYR A 273 -21.83 -29.25 51.84
CA TYR A 273 -22.81 -28.83 50.86
C TYR A 273 -22.18 -28.65 49.49
N THR A 274 -22.89 -29.11 48.46
CA THR A 274 -22.64 -28.71 47.07
C THR A 274 -23.47 -27.48 46.78
N ARG A 275 -22.78 -26.39 46.44
CA ARG A 275 -23.38 -25.12 46.06
C ARG A 275 -23.31 -24.97 44.55
N ARG A 276 -24.26 -24.22 44.01
CA ARG A 276 -24.31 -23.78 42.62
C ARG A 276 -24.25 -22.26 42.59
N CYS A 277 -23.48 -21.71 41.65
CA CYS A 277 -23.48 -20.28 41.42
C CYS A 277 -24.61 -19.95 40.47
N ASP A 278 -25.59 -19.19 40.94
CA ASP A 278 -26.65 -18.69 40.08
C ASP A 278 -26.53 -17.18 39.96
N VAL A 279 -26.34 -16.71 38.73
CA VAL A 279 -26.25 -15.30 38.40
C VAL A 279 -27.49 -14.90 37.61
N SER A 280 -28.18 -13.87 38.10
CA SER A 280 -29.22 -13.18 37.35
C SER A 280 -28.76 -11.76 36.99
N ILE A 281 -29.14 -11.31 35.80
CA ILE A 281 -28.88 -9.95 35.33
C ILE A 281 -30.24 -9.27 35.21
N THR A 282 -30.39 -8.12 35.86
CA THR A 282 -31.62 -7.32 35.79
C THR A 282 -31.72 -6.58 34.46
N ASP A 283 -32.92 -6.08 34.11
CA ASP A 283 -33.15 -5.27 32.91
C ASP A 283 -32.32 -3.97 32.86
N LYS A 284 -31.80 -3.54 34.02
CA LYS A 284 -30.91 -2.38 34.15
C LYS A 284 -29.42 -2.73 34.01
N GLY A 285 -29.09 -4.00 33.78
CA GLY A 285 -27.72 -4.50 33.66
C GLY A 285 -27.03 -4.76 35.00
N GLU A 286 -27.74 -4.64 36.13
CA GLU A 286 -27.18 -4.99 37.45
C GLU A 286 -27.17 -6.52 37.61
N SER A 287 -26.03 -7.07 38.04
CA SER A 287 -25.87 -8.50 38.29
C SER A 287 -26.12 -8.84 39.76
N MET A 288 -26.90 -9.88 40.02
CA MET A 288 -27.04 -10.50 41.34
C MET A 288 -26.47 -11.92 41.29
N ALA A 289 -25.49 -12.20 42.16
CA ALA A 289 -24.90 -13.52 42.30
C ALA A 289 -25.39 -14.18 43.59
N ALA A 290 -25.95 -15.39 43.48
CA ALA A 290 -26.44 -16.18 44.61
C ALA A 290 -25.70 -17.52 44.69
N ARG A 291 -25.41 -17.92 45.94
CA ARG A 291 -24.79 -19.23 46.26
C ARG A 291 -25.88 -20.17 46.74
N ASN A 292 -26.57 -20.81 45.80
CA ASN A 292 -27.68 -21.71 46.13
C ASN A 292 -27.16 -23.08 46.52
N ILE A 293 -27.77 -23.71 47.53
CA ILE A 293 -27.45 -25.07 47.91
C ILE A 293 -28.20 -26.00 46.96
N GLU A 294 -27.45 -26.82 46.21
CA GLU A 294 -28.03 -27.81 45.29
C GLU A 294 -28.20 -29.16 45.98
N SER A 295 -27.24 -29.55 46.83
CA SER A 295 -27.34 -30.73 47.67
C SER A 295 -26.46 -30.61 48.91
N GLY A 296 -26.72 -31.42 49.93
CA GLY A 296 -25.85 -31.57 51.09
C GLY A 296 -25.69 -33.04 51.45
N ILE A 297 -24.51 -33.45 51.86
CA ILE A 297 -24.27 -34.80 52.38
C ILE A 297 -23.88 -34.73 53.86
N CYS A 298 -23.74 -35.87 54.53
CA CYS A 298 -23.49 -35.86 55.97
C CYS A 298 -22.02 -35.54 56.27
N LYS A 299 -21.79 -34.81 57.36
CA LYS A 299 -20.45 -34.58 57.91
C LYS A 299 -20.19 -35.58 59.04
N ASP A 300 -19.15 -36.39 58.88
CA ASP A 300 -18.68 -37.35 59.87
C ASP A 300 -18.00 -36.62 61.05
N ALA A 301 -17.81 -37.31 62.17
CA ALA A 301 -17.19 -36.78 63.37
C ALA A 301 -15.73 -36.32 63.15
N ASP A 302 -15.04 -36.91 62.18
CA ASP A 302 -13.70 -36.49 61.76
C ASP A 302 -13.70 -35.27 60.81
N GLY A 303 -14.89 -34.79 60.42
CA GLY A 303 -15.09 -33.68 59.50
C GLY A 303 -15.13 -34.06 58.02
N SER A 304 -14.94 -35.33 57.67
CA SER A 304 -15.08 -35.82 56.30
C SER A 304 -16.55 -35.84 55.84
N CYS A 305 -16.77 -35.69 54.54
CA CYS A 305 -18.11 -35.71 53.96
C CYS A 305 -18.45 -37.11 53.46
N LYS A 306 -19.60 -37.64 53.87
CA LYS A 306 -20.07 -39.01 53.59
C LYS A 306 -21.31 -38.98 52.73
N GLY A 307 -21.26 -39.68 51.61
CA GLY A 307 -22.37 -39.79 50.66
C GLY A 307 -23.57 -40.55 51.23
N TYR A 308 -24.71 -40.47 50.55
CA TYR A 308 -25.91 -41.21 50.95
C TYR A 308 -25.65 -42.73 50.95
N GLY A 309 -26.12 -43.41 51.98
CA GLY A 309 -25.91 -44.84 52.21
C GLY A 309 -24.55 -45.22 52.81
N GLU A 310 -23.63 -44.27 52.96
CA GLU A 310 -22.34 -44.52 53.60
C GLU A 310 -22.45 -44.52 55.13
N ALA A 311 -21.67 -45.41 55.77
CA ALA A 311 -21.53 -45.44 57.22
C ALA A 311 -20.68 -44.25 57.70
N MET A 312 -21.08 -43.66 58.83
CA MET A 312 -20.44 -42.49 59.40
C MET A 312 -20.47 -42.55 60.94
N LYS A 313 -19.56 -41.82 61.58
CA LYS A 313 -19.65 -41.54 63.02
C LYS A 313 -20.32 -40.18 63.21
N TYR A 314 -21.36 -40.10 64.03
CA TYR A 314 -21.99 -38.84 64.37
C TYR A 314 -21.70 -38.48 65.83
N GLN A 315 -21.22 -37.26 66.08
CA GLN A 315 -20.92 -36.80 67.43
C GLN A 315 -22.04 -35.87 67.93
N SER A 316 -22.64 -36.25 69.07
CA SER A 316 -23.62 -35.41 69.78
C SER A 316 -23.17 -35.26 71.23
N GLY A 317 -22.65 -34.08 71.56
CA GLY A 317 -21.98 -33.84 72.84
C GLY A 317 -20.72 -34.70 73.00
N ALA A 318 -20.67 -35.48 74.08
CA ALA A 318 -19.56 -36.39 74.39
C ALA A 318 -19.72 -37.81 73.81
N ALA A 319 -20.86 -38.12 73.18
CA ALA A 319 -21.15 -39.44 72.66
C ALA A 319 -20.95 -39.51 71.14
N THR A 320 -20.43 -40.65 70.67
CA THR A 320 -20.25 -40.97 69.25
C THR A 320 -21.15 -42.13 68.88
N PHE A 321 -21.93 -41.95 67.81
CA PHE A 321 -22.90 -42.92 67.33
C PHE A 321 -22.49 -43.47 65.97
N ASP A 322 -22.78 -44.75 65.73
CA ASP A 322 -22.73 -45.36 64.40
C ASP A 322 -24.01 -45.02 63.65
N CYS A 323 -23.87 -44.33 62.52
CA CYS A 323 -24.99 -43.87 61.72
C CYS A 323 -24.76 -44.17 60.25
N VAL A 324 -25.83 -44.13 59.48
CA VAL A 324 -25.78 -44.11 58.01
C VAL A 324 -26.30 -42.75 57.55
N CYS A 325 -25.65 -42.16 56.54
CA CYS A 325 -26.15 -40.94 55.94
C CYS A 325 -27.36 -41.25 55.06
N ASP A 326 -28.54 -40.81 55.45
CA ASP A 326 -29.77 -41.00 54.67
C ASP A 326 -30.15 -39.72 53.90
N GLU A 327 -30.74 -39.87 52.72
CA GLU A 327 -31.18 -38.73 51.93
C GLU A 327 -32.53 -38.21 52.45
N THR A 328 -32.58 -36.92 52.76
CA THR A 328 -33.81 -36.23 53.15
C THR A 328 -33.98 -34.94 52.35
N LYS A 329 -35.15 -34.31 52.41
CA LYS A 329 -35.35 -32.99 51.81
C LYS A 329 -35.24 -31.89 52.87
N SER A 330 -34.50 -30.83 52.56
CA SER A 330 -34.44 -29.63 53.39
C SER A 330 -35.78 -28.91 53.41
N THR A 331 -35.95 -27.99 54.36
CA THR A 331 -37.12 -27.09 54.40
C THR A 331 -37.20 -26.17 53.18
N GLN A 332 -36.09 -25.98 52.47
CA GLN A 332 -35.99 -25.23 51.23
C GLN A 332 -36.13 -26.11 49.98
N GLY A 333 -36.34 -27.43 50.14
CA GLY A 333 -36.70 -28.36 49.06
C GLY A 333 -35.55 -29.08 48.37
N TYR A 334 -34.28 -28.82 48.74
CA TYR A 334 -33.11 -29.50 48.17
C TYR A 334 -32.75 -30.79 48.94
N PRO A 335 -32.11 -31.78 48.29
CA PRO A 335 -31.67 -33.00 48.96
C PRO A 335 -30.54 -32.73 49.95
N GLN A 336 -30.66 -33.24 51.17
CA GLN A 336 -29.68 -33.09 52.24
C GLN A 336 -29.50 -34.39 53.04
N GLY A 337 -28.27 -34.65 53.47
CA GLY A 337 -27.93 -35.78 54.33
C GLY A 337 -28.46 -35.60 55.74
N ARG A 338 -29.10 -36.65 56.26
CA ARG A 338 -29.48 -36.76 57.66
C ARG A 338 -28.82 -38.00 58.27
N PRO A 339 -28.08 -37.87 59.38
CA PRO A 339 -27.57 -39.04 60.08
C PRO A 339 -28.73 -39.82 60.69
N VAL A 340 -28.87 -41.09 60.30
CA VAL A 340 -29.79 -42.05 60.91
C VAL A 340 -28.95 -43.00 61.75
N CYS A 341 -28.99 -42.79 63.05
CA CYS A 341 -28.19 -43.54 64.01
C CYS A 341 -29.01 -44.65 64.61
N THR A 342 -28.44 -45.85 64.73
CA THR A 342 -29.00 -46.86 65.62
C THR A 342 -28.77 -46.38 67.05
N SER A 343 -29.82 -46.41 67.89
CA SER A 343 -29.67 -46.13 69.32
C SER A 343 -28.57 -47.04 69.89
N PRO A 344 -27.65 -46.51 70.72
CA PRO A 344 -26.70 -47.35 71.43
C PRO A 344 -27.42 -48.33 72.35
#